data_AF-A0A9D5QDL8-F1
#
_entry.id   AF-A0A9D5QDL8-F1
#
_cell.length_a   1.000
_cell.length_b   1.000
_cell.length_c   1.000
_cell.angle_alpha   90.00
_cell.angle_beta   90.00
_cell.angle_gamma   90.00
#
_symmetry.space_group_name_H-M   'P 1'
#
loop_
_entity.id
_entity.type
_entity.pdbx_description
1 polymer ?
#
loop_
_entity_poly.entity_id
_entity_poly.type
_entity_poly.pdbx_seq_one_letter_code
_entity_poly.pdbx_strand_id
1 'polypeptide(L)' 'MTILTEFRFDKFLNAIEDGRIYVDFDSRTGHNHGTKFRIHRGNFPSLYTTVQTF' A
#
# COMPACT_ATOMS: atom_id res chain seq x y z
N MET A 1 -3.95 -1.85 17.86
CA MET A 1 -2.82 -1.35 17.04
C MET A 1 -2.41 -2.44 16.06
N THR A 2 -1.99 -2.12 14.84
CA THR A 2 -1.52 -3.13 13.87
C THR A 2 -0.05 -2.89 13.52
N ILE A 3 0.78 -3.92 13.66
CA ILE A 3 2.19 -3.91 13.26
C ILE A 3 2.33 -4.72 11.97
N LEU A 4 3.00 -4.14 10.98
CA LEU A 4 3.28 -4.73 9.68
C LEU A 4 4.79 -4.89 9.53
N THR A 5 5.28 -6.10 9.29
CA THR A 5 6.72 -6.36 9.14
C THR A 5 7.03 -7.17 7.90
N GLU A 6 8.30 -7.09 7.48
CA GLU A 6 8.82 -7.75 6.27
C GLU A 6 8.01 -7.38 5.03
N PHE A 7 8.04 -6.10 4.68
CA PHE A 7 7.57 -5.65 3.38
C PHE A 7 8.36 -6.35 2.28
N ARG A 8 7.66 -6.82 1.25
CA ARG A 8 8.26 -7.47 0.08
C ARG A 8 7.92 -6.72 -1.19
N PHE A 9 8.95 -6.33 -1.95
CA PHE A 9 8.77 -5.54 -3.17
C PHE A 9 8.09 -6.33 -4.30
N ASP A 10 8.39 -7.62 -4.44
CA ASP A 10 7.71 -8.52 -5.38
C ASP A 10 6.21 -8.60 -5.11
N LYS A 11 5.83 -8.72 -3.83
CA LYS A 11 4.44 -8.68 -3.40
C LYS A 11 3.76 -7.34 -3.71
N PHE A 12 4.49 -6.24 -3.55
CA PHE A 12 4.00 -4.90 -3.92
C PHE A 12 3.72 -4.76 -5.41
N LEU A 13 4.63 -5.22 -6.27
CA LEU A 13 4.40 -5.23 -7.71
C LEU A 13 3.16 -6.06 -8.08
N ASN A 14 3.09 -7.30 -7.58
CA ASN A 14 1.94 -8.17 -7.84
C ASN A 14 0.62 -7.55 -7.33
N ALA A 15 0.63 -6.87 -6.18
CA ALA A 15 -0.55 -6.21 -5.65
C ALA A 15 -0.98 -4.96 -6.45
N ILE A 16 -0.06 -4.31 -7.18
CA ILE A 16 -0.41 -3.29 -8.18
C ILE A 16 -1.05 -3.96 -9.40
N GLU A 17 -0.43 -5.02 -9.94
CA GLU A 17 -0.92 -5.75 -11.11
C GLU A 17 -2.32 -6.33 -10.87
N ASP A 18 -2.56 -6.87 -9.68
CA ASP A 18 -3.86 -7.43 -9.25
C ASP A 18 -4.90 -6.35 -8.87
N GLY A 19 -4.58 -5.06 -9.01
CA GLY A 19 -5.50 -3.96 -8.73
C GLY A 19 -5.81 -3.73 -7.24
N ARG A 20 -4.98 -4.26 -6.33
CA ARG A 20 -5.16 -4.08 -4.87
C ARG A 20 -4.55 -2.77 -4.36
N ILE A 21 -3.56 -2.23 -5.06
CA ILE A 21 -2.96 -0.92 -4.80
C ILE A 21 -3.49 0.12 -5.77
N TYR A 22 -3.92 1.26 -5.24
CA TYR A 22 -4.30 2.45 -6.00
C TYR A 22 -3.14 3.44 -6.09
N VAL A 23 -2.90 3.97 -7.29
CA VAL A 23 -1.97 5.08 -7.53
C VAL A 23 -2.74 6.38 -7.50
N ASP A 24 -2.59 7.15 -6.43
CA ASP A 24 -3.30 8.41 -6.20
C ASP A 24 -2.39 9.59 -6.53
N PHE A 25 -2.74 10.33 -7.58
CA PHE A 25 -2.08 11.57 -7.99
C PHE A 25 -2.71 12.74 -7.23
N ASP A 26 -2.04 13.16 -6.17
CA ASP A 26 -2.56 14.17 -5.24
C ASP A 26 -1.98 15.56 -5.54
N SER A 27 -2.48 16.20 -6.59
CA SER A 27 -2.04 17.51 -7.07
C SER A 27 -3.19 18.50 -7.31
N ARG A 28 -4.13 18.58 -6.35
CA ARG A 28 -5.44 19.23 -6.55
C ARG A 28 -5.42 20.77 -6.45
N THR A 29 -4.36 21.39 -5.93
CA THR A 29 -4.37 22.84 -5.56
C THR A 29 -3.09 23.60 -5.93
N GLY A 30 -2.29 23.13 -6.89
CA GLY A 30 -1.01 23.76 -7.24
C GLY A 30 0.15 23.44 -6.28
N HIS A 31 -0.13 22.72 -5.20
CA HIS A 31 0.87 22.04 -4.37
C HIS A 31 0.90 20.55 -4.72
N ASN A 32 2.06 20.04 -5.09
CA ASN A 32 2.24 18.62 -5.35
C ASN A 32 2.47 17.89 -4.01
N HIS A 33 1.49 17.11 -3.56
CA HIS A 33 1.60 16.31 -2.34
C HIS A 33 2.28 14.95 -2.57
N GLY A 34 2.79 14.71 -3.77
CA GLY A 34 3.40 13.45 -4.20
C GLY A 34 2.38 12.40 -4.59
N THR A 35 2.79 11.53 -5.52
CA THR A 35 2.08 10.30 -5.87
C THR A 35 2.05 9.36 -4.67
N LYS A 36 0.88 8.84 -4.34
CA LYS A 36 0.68 7.94 -3.19
C LYS A 36 0.25 6.57 -3.67
N PHE A 37 0.83 5.53 -3.08
CA PHE A 37 0.33 4.17 -3.20
C PHE A 37 -0.59 3.90 -2.01
N ARG A 38 -1.87 3.65 -2.30
CA ARG A 38 -2.88 3.36 -1.28
C ARG A 38 -3.33 1.92 -1.39
N ILE A 39 -3.62 1.29 -0.26
CA ILE A 39 -4.14 -0.08 -0.21
C ILE A 39 -5.20 -0.19 0.87
N HIS A 40 -6.21 -1.02 0.65
CA HIS A 40 -7.19 -1.35 1.68
C HIS A 40 -6.54 -2.21 2.78
N ARG A 41 -6.86 -1.96 4.06
CA ARG A 41 -6.23 -2.68 5.20
C ARG A 41 -6.38 -4.20 5.12
N GLY A 42 -7.50 -4.68 4.58
CA GLY A 42 -7.74 -6.11 4.35
C GLY A 42 -6.73 -6.77 3.40
N ASN A 43 -6.02 -5.99 2.59
CA ASN A 43 -4.98 -6.47 1.68
C ASN A 43 -3.57 -6.32 2.24
N PHE A 44 -3.37 -5.92 3.51
CA PHE A 44 -2.02 -5.89 4.10
C PHE A 44 -1.26 -7.23 4.01
N PRO A 45 -1.89 -8.42 4.17
CA PRO A 45 -1.21 -9.69 3.97
C PRO A 45 -0.64 -9.89 2.56
N SER A 46 -1.14 -9.14 1.56
CA SER A 46 -0.61 -9.18 0.20
C SER A 46 0.66 -8.35 0.02
N LEU A 47 1.15 -7.64 1.05
CA LEU A 47 2.37 -6.81 1.00
C LEU A 47 3.41 -7.20 2.05
N TYR A 48 2.95 -7.61 3.22
CA TYR A 48 3.78 -7.88 4.39
C TYR A 48 3.76 -9.38 4.69
N THR A 49 4.86 -9.94 5.21
CA THR A 49 4.85 -11.32 5.69
C THR A 49 4.02 -11.46 6.96
N THR A 50 4.11 -10.48 7.87
CA THR A 50 3.44 -10.53 9.17
C THR A 50 2.52 -9.34 9.37
N VAL A 51 1.28 -9.63 9.78
CA VAL A 51 0.27 -8.65 10.16
C VAL A 51 -0.21 -9.00 11.57
N GLN A 52 0.33 -8.31 12.58
CA GLN A 52 -0.01 -8.56 13.98
C GLN A 52 -0.94 -7.48 14.52
N THR A 53 -2.07 -7.89 15.10
CA THR A 53 -3.05 -6.97 15.70
C THR A 53 -3.08 -7.18 17.21
N PHE A 54 -3.08 -6.06 17.94
CA PHE A 54 -3.20 -5.97 19.40
C PHE A 54 -4.45 -5.18 19.76
#